data_AF-A0A2N7VWY4-F1
#
_entry.id   AF-A0A2N7VWY4-F1
#
_cell.length_a   1.000
_cell.length_b   1.000
_cell.length_c   1.000
_cell.angle_alpha   90.00
_cell.angle_beta   90.00
_cell.angle_gamma   90.00
#
_symmetry.space_group_name_H-M   'P 1'
#
loop_
_entity.id
_entity.type
_entity.pdbx_description
1 polymer ?
#
loop_
_entity_poly.entity_id
_entity_poly.type
_entity_poly.pdbx_seq_one_letter_code
_entity_poly.pdbx_strand_id
1 'polypeptide(L)'
;MFVDPRVAHGRARFDLSLSPRMVAQERRAEISELVAQCIERFAGPRTRRNLMRLLERQVAPKLARLGLDPYVGALGREHGLFVNFSTMSGEHGLREFQLQLTVPDLVLRSFASTVVRPHAVARCMQRNGTTSLAEIESQTSVAFVMARVMRALALVEGWKQIGVPTRQGLFIGEMTAGDDVCLKTYIKPEANGRGSRWDGFAALFDAMPAWNADQIRHGGELLQWMVDHIVALRESAALSDRFPFLLEPYRSVDDPLDAAWNAARASTVDRALSR
;
A
#
# COMPACT_ATOMS: atom_id res chain seq x y z
N MET A 1 -20.44 0.85 14.76
CA MET A 1 -21.31 -0.24 14.25
C MET A 1 -20.74 -0.69 12.91
N PHE A 2 -20.72 -1.99 12.63
CA PHE A 2 -20.24 -2.49 11.34
C PHE A 2 -21.29 -2.32 10.24
N VAL A 3 -20.82 -2.10 9.01
CA VAL A 3 -21.68 -2.15 7.83
C VAL A 3 -21.93 -3.60 7.43
N ASP A 4 -23.08 -3.88 6.83
CA ASP A 4 -23.39 -5.21 6.28
C ASP A 4 -22.33 -5.63 5.23
N PRO A 5 -21.81 -6.87 5.29
CA PRO A 5 -20.79 -7.35 4.34
C PRO A 5 -21.16 -7.16 2.86
N ARG A 6 -22.43 -7.38 2.49
CA ARG A 6 -22.90 -7.25 1.10
C ARG A 6 -22.89 -5.79 0.66
N VAL A 7 -23.30 -4.88 1.55
CA VAL A 7 -23.26 -3.44 1.31
C VAL A 7 -21.82 -2.98 1.14
N ALA A 8 -20.93 -3.35 2.05
CA ALA A 8 -19.51 -2.99 1.96
C ALA A 8 -18.86 -3.54 0.69
N HIS A 9 -19.15 -4.79 0.31
CA HIS A 9 -18.64 -5.40 -0.92
C HIS A 9 -19.15 -4.68 -2.18
N GLY A 10 -20.46 -4.43 -2.27
CA GLY A 10 -21.07 -3.74 -3.39
C GLY A 10 -20.54 -2.31 -3.54
N ARG A 11 -20.44 -1.58 -2.43
CA ARG A 11 -19.89 -0.21 -2.39
C ARG A 11 -18.41 -0.17 -2.76
N ALA A 12 -17.59 -1.04 -2.18
CA ALA A 12 -16.18 -1.12 -2.53
C ALA A 12 -15.98 -1.41 -4.02
N ARG A 13 -16.73 -2.38 -4.58
CA ARG A 13 -16.67 -2.69 -6.01
C ARG A 13 -17.11 -1.49 -6.86
N PHE A 14 -18.16 -0.79 -6.45
CA PHE A 14 -18.67 0.39 -7.15
C PHE A 14 -17.64 1.52 -7.14
N ASP A 15 -17.13 1.91 -5.97
CA ASP A 15 -16.16 3.00 -5.81
C ASP A 15 -14.83 2.69 -6.52
N LEU A 16 -14.33 1.46 -6.41
CA LEU A 16 -13.12 1.01 -7.11
C LEU A 16 -13.30 0.95 -8.64
N SER A 17 -14.54 0.88 -9.13
CA SER A 17 -14.85 0.83 -10.58
C SER A 17 -15.17 2.20 -11.18
N LEU A 18 -15.64 3.15 -10.35
CA LEU A 18 -16.12 4.45 -10.82
C LEU A 18 -15.14 5.59 -10.61
N SER A 19 -13.98 5.35 -10.02
CA SER A 19 -13.03 6.43 -9.83
C SER A 19 -12.41 6.85 -11.17
N PRO A 20 -12.64 8.10 -11.64
CA PRO A 20 -11.92 8.65 -12.79
C PRO A 20 -10.43 8.87 -12.48
N ARG A 21 -10.01 8.68 -11.22
CA ARG A 21 -8.60 8.70 -10.82
C ARG A 21 -7.98 7.32 -11.05
N MET A 22 -7.42 7.20 -12.25
CA MET A 22 -6.28 6.35 -12.62
C MET A 22 -6.56 4.87 -12.83
N VAL A 23 -6.97 4.53 -14.06
CA VAL A 23 -6.54 3.28 -14.68
C VAL A 23 -5.02 3.24 -14.61
N ALA A 24 -4.47 2.30 -13.85
CA ALA A 24 -3.03 2.22 -13.59
C ALA A 24 -2.17 2.22 -14.85
N GLN A 25 -2.72 1.72 -15.96
CA GLN A 25 -2.05 1.69 -17.25
C GLN A 25 -2.00 3.08 -17.90
N GLU A 26 -3.09 3.83 -17.88
CA GLU A 26 -3.16 5.20 -18.42
C GLU A 26 -2.23 6.13 -17.64
N ARG A 27 -2.26 6.05 -16.30
CA ARG A 27 -1.36 6.87 -15.48
C ARG A 27 0.12 6.51 -15.67
N ARG A 28 0.42 5.22 -15.77
CA ARG A 28 1.79 4.77 -16.08
C ARG A 28 2.23 5.24 -17.46
N ALA A 29 1.35 5.18 -18.46
CA ALA A 29 1.62 5.67 -19.80
C ALA A 29 1.88 7.18 -19.81
N GLU A 30 1.02 7.98 -19.17
CA GLU A 30 1.18 9.43 -19.04
C GLU A 30 2.53 9.81 -18.39
N ILE A 31 2.88 9.15 -17.28
CA ILE A 31 4.16 9.39 -16.58
C ILE A 31 5.34 8.97 -17.48
N SER A 32 5.26 7.81 -18.12
CA SER A 32 6.33 7.28 -18.98
C SER A 32 6.56 8.16 -20.20
N GLU A 33 5.49 8.64 -20.83
CA GLU A 33 5.55 9.53 -21.99
C GLU A 33 6.17 10.89 -21.60
N LEU A 34 5.75 11.47 -20.48
CA LEU A 34 6.32 12.72 -19.98
C LEU A 34 7.82 12.59 -19.71
N VAL A 35 8.24 11.48 -19.09
CA VAL A 35 9.66 11.18 -18.85
C VAL A 35 10.42 11.03 -20.17
N ALA A 36 9.89 10.23 -21.11
CA ALA A 36 10.50 10.00 -22.42
C ALA A 36 10.69 11.32 -23.19
N GLN A 37 9.67 12.16 -23.27
CA GLN A 37 9.74 13.47 -23.92
C GLN A 37 10.81 14.39 -23.31
N CYS A 38 11.03 14.33 -21.99
CA CYS A 38 12.09 15.11 -21.35
C CYS A 38 13.49 14.59 -21.68
N ILE A 39 13.65 13.26 -21.73
CA ILE A 39 14.92 12.62 -22.07
C ILE A 39 15.26 12.86 -23.56
N GLU A 40 14.29 12.72 -24.46
CA GLU A 40 14.47 12.94 -25.90
C GLU A 40 14.86 14.38 -26.23
N ARG A 41 14.29 15.37 -25.53
CA ARG A 41 14.60 16.79 -25.71
C ARG A 41 15.90 17.23 -25.04
N PHE A 42 16.57 16.35 -24.30
CA PHE A 42 17.81 16.70 -23.61
C PHE A 42 19.00 16.74 -24.58
N ALA A 43 19.42 17.96 -24.94
CA ALA A 43 20.55 18.20 -25.84
C ALA A 43 21.93 18.31 -25.14
N GLY A 44 21.99 18.17 -23.81
CA GLY A 44 23.23 18.33 -23.05
C GLY A 44 24.13 17.08 -23.06
N PRO A 45 25.40 17.20 -22.63
CA PRO A 45 26.28 16.04 -22.46
C PRO A 45 25.70 15.08 -21.41
N ARG A 46 25.65 13.77 -21.73
CA ARG A 46 25.13 12.70 -20.84
C ARG A 46 26.12 12.33 -19.73
N THR A 47 26.53 13.33 -18.95
CA THR A 47 27.30 13.12 -17.72
C THR A 47 26.36 12.94 -16.54
N ARG A 48 26.76 12.19 -15.51
CA ARG A 48 25.97 11.98 -14.28
C ARG A 48 25.42 13.29 -13.70
N ARG A 49 26.26 14.33 -13.60
CA ARG A 49 25.88 15.66 -13.10
C ARG A 49 24.77 16.30 -13.94
N ASN A 50 24.88 16.22 -15.27
CA ASN A 50 23.89 16.83 -16.16
C ASN A 50 22.59 16.03 -16.19
N LEU A 51 22.67 14.71 -16.11
CA LEU A 51 21.50 13.84 -16.01
C LEU A 51 20.73 14.09 -14.70
N MET A 52 21.43 14.19 -13.56
CA MET A 52 20.78 14.58 -12.30
C MET A 52 20.11 15.96 -12.40
N ARG A 53 20.74 16.94 -13.07
CA ARG A 53 20.12 18.24 -13.33
C ARG A 53 18.91 18.18 -14.25
N LEU A 54 18.92 17.31 -15.26
CA LEU A 54 17.76 17.05 -16.12
C LEU A 54 16.59 16.54 -15.27
N LEU A 55 16.85 15.54 -14.41
CA LEU A 55 15.85 14.98 -13.52
C LEU A 55 15.26 16.03 -12.57
N GLU A 56 16.13 16.78 -11.89
CA GLU A 56 15.76 17.79 -10.90
C GLU A 56 15.02 18.99 -11.53
N ARG A 57 15.48 19.48 -12.68
CA ARG A 57 15.00 20.76 -13.24
C ARG A 57 13.94 20.63 -14.31
N GLN A 58 13.80 19.45 -14.93
CA GLN A 58 12.84 19.27 -16.02
C GLN A 58 11.83 18.16 -15.74
N VAL A 59 12.28 16.99 -15.26
CA VAL A 59 11.39 15.84 -15.07
C VAL A 59 10.56 16.01 -13.80
N ALA A 60 11.21 16.19 -12.64
CA ALA A 60 10.54 16.30 -11.35
C ALA A 60 9.48 17.42 -11.30
N PRO A 61 9.72 18.66 -11.78
CA PRO A 61 8.70 19.71 -11.74
C PRO A 61 7.47 19.39 -12.59
N LYS A 62 7.64 18.67 -13.71
CA LYS A 62 6.52 18.25 -14.56
C LYS A 62 5.72 17.11 -13.93
N LEU A 63 6.38 16.14 -13.30
CA LEU A 63 5.71 15.12 -12.51
C LEU A 63 4.95 15.72 -11.31
N ALA A 64 5.53 16.72 -10.64
CA ALA A 64 4.86 17.44 -9.56
C ALA A 64 3.57 18.14 -10.01
N ARG A 65 3.55 18.69 -11.24
CA ARG A 65 2.31 19.26 -11.83
C ARG A 65 1.22 18.22 -12.10
N LEU A 66 1.58 16.95 -12.25
CA LEU A 66 0.61 15.86 -12.29
C LEU A 66 0.07 15.50 -10.89
N GLY A 67 0.53 16.14 -9.81
CA GLY A 67 0.14 15.82 -8.44
C GLY A 67 0.94 14.66 -7.86
N LEU A 68 2.13 14.39 -8.38
CA LEU A 68 3.08 13.41 -7.83
C LEU A 68 4.10 14.11 -6.92
N ASP A 69 4.80 13.35 -6.09
CA ASP A 69 5.87 13.86 -5.22
C ASP A 69 7.22 13.20 -5.56
N PRO A 70 7.92 13.68 -6.60
CA PRO A 70 9.17 13.09 -7.05
C PRO A 70 10.35 13.52 -6.16
N TYR A 71 11.10 12.54 -5.67
CA TYR A 71 12.39 12.73 -5.02
C TYR A 71 13.52 12.57 -6.04
N VAL A 72 14.45 13.53 -6.07
CA VAL A 72 15.66 13.46 -6.90
C VAL A 72 16.89 13.47 -6.01
N GLY A 73 17.69 12.41 -6.05
CA GLY A 73 18.84 12.29 -5.16
C GLY A 73 19.41 10.89 -5.12
N ALA A 74 20.08 10.57 -4.01
CA ALA A 74 20.59 9.24 -3.72
C ALA A 74 19.54 8.45 -2.93
N LEU A 75 19.38 7.17 -3.28
CA LEU A 75 18.61 6.19 -2.51
C LEU A 75 19.42 4.89 -2.43
N GLY A 76 20.05 4.66 -1.27
CA GLY A 76 21.01 3.57 -1.11
C GLY A 76 22.22 3.77 -2.04
N ARG A 77 22.46 2.79 -2.92
CA ARG A 77 23.54 2.84 -3.92
C ARG A 77 23.13 3.56 -5.21
N GLU A 78 21.83 3.72 -5.43
CA GLU A 78 21.27 4.28 -6.65
C GLU A 78 21.18 5.80 -6.58
N HIS A 79 21.28 6.45 -7.74
CA HIS A 79 21.05 7.89 -7.87
C HIS A 79 20.09 8.12 -9.01
N GLY A 80 19.13 9.01 -8.82
CA GLY A 80 18.14 9.29 -9.85
C GLY A 80 16.90 9.97 -9.32
N LEU A 81 15.79 9.70 -10.01
CA LEU A 81 14.46 10.17 -9.65
C LEU A 81 13.62 8.99 -9.17
N PHE A 82 12.93 9.17 -8.06
CA PHE A 82 12.09 8.18 -7.41
C PHE A 82 10.73 8.82 -7.14
N VAL A 83 9.64 8.14 -7.50
CA VAL A 83 8.29 8.65 -7.27
C VAL A 83 7.34 7.48 -7.00
N ASN A 84 6.43 7.70 -6.06
CA ASN A 84 5.37 6.74 -5.76
C ASN A 84 4.03 7.31 -6.23
N PHE A 85 3.14 6.43 -6.69
CA PHE A 85 1.78 6.80 -7.02
C PHE A 85 0.83 5.63 -6.79
N SER A 86 -0.41 5.94 -6.42
CA SER A 86 -1.40 4.93 -6.07
C SER A 86 -2.56 4.92 -7.06
N THR A 87 -2.93 3.73 -7.53
CA THR A 87 -4.01 3.50 -8.51
C THR A 87 -5.12 2.66 -7.89
N MET A 88 -6.30 2.66 -8.49
CA MET A 88 -7.40 1.80 -8.07
C MET A 88 -8.10 1.12 -9.24
N SER A 89 -8.56 -0.12 -9.03
CA SER A 89 -9.49 -0.79 -9.94
C SER A 89 -10.34 -1.82 -9.20
N GLY A 90 -11.55 -2.10 -9.72
CA GLY A 90 -12.42 -3.14 -9.16
C GLY A 90 -11.79 -4.54 -9.18
N GLU A 91 -10.91 -4.81 -10.15
CA GLU A 91 -10.22 -6.11 -10.29
C GLU A 91 -9.04 -6.26 -9.34
N HIS A 92 -8.19 -5.22 -9.23
CA HIS A 92 -6.92 -5.32 -8.51
C HIS A 92 -6.94 -4.65 -7.13
N GLY A 93 -7.97 -3.87 -6.82
CA GLY A 93 -8.07 -3.10 -5.59
C GLY A 93 -7.23 -1.84 -5.68
N LEU A 94 -6.60 -1.44 -4.57
CA LEU A 94 -5.67 -0.32 -4.54
C LEU A 94 -4.25 -0.83 -4.74
N ARG A 95 -3.44 -0.12 -5.53
CA ARG A 95 -2.04 -0.47 -5.76
C ARG A 95 -1.16 0.75 -5.65
N GLU A 96 -0.11 0.66 -4.84
CA GLU A 96 1.00 1.59 -4.88
C GLU A 96 2.03 1.08 -5.90
N PHE A 97 2.46 1.98 -6.77
CA PHE A 97 3.56 1.77 -7.68
C PHE A 97 4.73 2.62 -7.24
N GLN A 98 5.92 2.02 -7.28
CA GLN A 98 7.17 2.75 -7.24
C GLN A 98 7.68 2.89 -8.67
N LEU A 99 8.08 4.10 -9.03
CA LEU A 99 8.76 4.42 -10.27
C LEU A 99 10.16 4.93 -9.94
N GLN A 100 11.14 4.40 -10.66
CA GLN A 100 12.54 4.71 -10.50
C GLN A 100 13.14 5.02 -11.87
N LEU A 101 13.92 6.10 -11.95
CA LEU A 101 14.68 6.48 -13.12
C LEU A 101 16.12 6.75 -12.68
N THR A 102 16.99 5.76 -12.84
CA THR A 102 18.36 5.78 -12.31
C THR A 102 19.36 6.33 -13.32
N VAL A 103 20.44 6.93 -12.81
CA VAL A 103 21.56 7.49 -13.59
C VAL A 103 22.76 6.56 -13.42
N PRO A 104 23.53 6.26 -14.48
CA PRO A 104 23.56 6.95 -15.78
C PRO A 104 22.60 6.44 -16.84
N ASP A 105 21.98 5.28 -16.66
CA ASP A 105 21.34 4.56 -17.75
C ASP A 105 19.97 5.11 -18.16
N LEU A 106 19.33 5.91 -17.29
CA LEU A 106 17.98 6.45 -17.47
C LEU A 106 16.94 5.36 -17.77
N VAL A 107 17.09 4.20 -17.15
CA VAL A 107 16.11 3.11 -17.28
C VAL A 107 14.94 3.41 -16.35
N LEU A 108 13.76 3.59 -16.94
CA LEU A 108 12.51 3.72 -16.21
C LEU A 108 12.04 2.33 -15.73
N ARG A 109 12.03 2.12 -14.41
CA ARG A 109 11.48 0.92 -13.78
C ARG A 109 10.20 1.29 -13.05
N SER A 110 9.15 0.48 -13.22
CA SER A 110 7.92 0.61 -12.47
C SER A 110 7.44 -0.76 -11.99
N PHE A 111 7.18 -0.90 -10.71
CA PHE A 111 6.68 -2.12 -10.10
C PHE A 111 5.66 -1.79 -8.99
N ALA A 112 4.72 -2.70 -8.77
CA ALA A 112 3.70 -2.52 -7.74
C ALA A 112 4.29 -2.96 -6.39
N SER A 113 4.69 -2.00 -5.55
CA SER A 113 5.32 -2.29 -4.26
C SER A 113 4.33 -2.89 -3.26
N THR A 114 3.06 -2.44 -3.32
CA THR A 114 2.01 -2.86 -2.39
C THR A 114 0.65 -2.92 -3.09
N VAL A 115 -0.10 -3.98 -2.82
CA VAL A 115 -1.47 -4.19 -3.31
C VAL A 115 -2.41 -4.40 -2.13
N VAL A 116 -3.45 -3.57 -2.02
CA VAL A 116 -4.60 -3.80 -1.14
C VAL A 116 -5.72 -4.39 -1.98
N ARG A 117 -5.96 -5.69 -1.84
CA ARG A 117 -6.98 -6.41 -2.64
C ARG A 117 -8.37 -5.82 -2.43
N PRO A 118 -9.29 -5.92 -3.42
CA PRO A 118 -10.66 -5.44 -3.28
C PRO A 118 -11.36 -5.97 -2.03
N HIS A 119 -11.06 -7.21 -1.64
CA HIS A 119 -11.56 -7.80 -0.40
C HIS A 119 -11.08 -7.05 0.84
N ALA A 120 -9.78 -6.75 0.95
CA ALA A 120 -9.22 -5.98 2.06
C ALA A 120 -9.81 -4.57 2.15
N VAL A 121 -10.01 -3.90 1.02
CA VAL A 121 -10.70 -2.59 0.95
C VAL A 121 -12.10 -2.70 1.52
N ALA A 122 -12.88 -3.68 1.05
CA ALA A 122 -14.25 -3.86 1.49
C ALA A 122 -14.34 -4.23 2.99
N ARG A 123 -13.40 -5.04 3.50
CA ARG A 123 -13.29 -5.36 4.94
C ARG A 123 -12.93 -4.13 5.77
N CYS A 124 -12.07 -3.25 5.26
CA CYS A 124 -11.75 -1.97 5.90
C CYS A 124 -13.00 -1.09 6.03
N MET A 125 -13.74 -0.88 4.94
CA MET A 125 -15.02 -0.15 4.95
C MET A 125 -16.00 -0.76 5.93
N GLN A 126 -16.19 -2.08 5.84
CA GLN A 126 -17.12 -2.82 6.69
C GLN A 126 -16.83 -2.64 8.19
N ARG A 127 -15.58 -2.89 8.60
CA ARG A 127 -15.17 -2.89 10.01
C ARG A 127 -15.02 -1.48 10.59
N ASN A 128 -14.78 -0.49 9.75
CA ASN A 128 -14.80 0.92 10.17
C ASN A 128 -16.19 1.55 10.08
N GLY A 129 -17.18 0.83 9.55
CA GLY A 129 -18.56 1.29 9.51
C GLY A 129 -18.82 2.32 8.42
N THR A 130 -18.01 2.35 7.37
CA THR A 130 -18.08 3.35 6.29
C THR A 130 -18.72 2.74 5.04
N THR A 131 -19.28 3.59 4.18
CA THR A 131 -19.87 3.15 2.89
C THR A 131 -19.20 3.78 1.68
N SER A 132 -18.19 4.62 1.89
CA SER A 132 -17.36 5.20 0.84
C SER A 132 -15.88 4.86 1.02
N LEU A 133 -15.20 4.66 -0.11
CA LEU A 133 -13.75 4.54 -0.19
C LEU A 133 -13.03 5.81 0.33
N ALA A 134 -13.60 7.00 0.12
CA ALA A 134 -13.02 8.26 0.57
C ALA A 134 -12.87 8.31 2.10
N GLU A 135 -13.81 7.71 2.84
CA GLU A 135 -13.78 7.68 4.30
C GLU A 135 -12.65 6.78 4.86
N ILE A 136 -12.13 5.83 4.06
CA ILE A 136 -11.01 4.97 4.45
C ILE A 136 -9.69 5.37 3.77
N GLU A 137 -9.66 6.46 3.01
CA GLU A 137 -8.48 6.92 2.25
C GLU A 137 -7.27 7.12 3.16
N SER A 138 -7.47 7.72 4.34
CA SER A 138 -6.41 7.89 5.34
C SER A 138 -5.82 6.54 5.78
N GLN A 139 -6.67 5.52 6.01
CA GLN A 139 -6.20 4.20 6.43
C GLN A 139 -5.41 3.49 5.34
N THR A 140 -5.88 3.56 4.10
CA THR A 140 -5.20 2.94 2.95
C THR A 140 -3.91 3.66 2.59
N SER A 141 -3.86 4.98 2.75
CA SER A 141 -2.67 5.78 2.48
C SER A 141 -1.59 5.56 3.55
N VAL A 142 -1.97 5.50 4.83
CA VAL A 142 -1.05 5.09 5.91
C VAL A 142 -0.54 3.68 5.65
N ALA A 143 -1.42 2.74 5.27
CA ALA A 143 -1.01 1.36 4.99
C ALA A 143 0.04 1.28 3.88
N PHE A 144 -0.07 2.07 2.80
CA PHE A 144 0.95 2.10 1.76
C PHE A 144 2.31 2.57 2.28
N VAL A 145 2.33 3.63 3.09
CA VAL A 145 3.58 4.13 3.68
C VAL A 145 4.18 3.10 4.64
N MET A 146 3.35 2.53 5.54
CA MET A 146 3.76 1.53 6.53
C MET A 146 4.26 0.22 5.88
N ALA A 147 3.63 -0.21 4.79
CA ALA A 147 4.00 -1.43 4.08
C ALA A 147 5.45 -1.40 3.62
N ARG A 148 6.01 -0.23 3.31
CA ARG A 148 7.43 -0.09 2.90
C ARG A 148 8.38 -0.51 4.03
N VAL A 149 8.08 -0.13 5.27
CA VAL A 149 8.88 -0.50 6.45
C VAL A 149 8.64 -1.95 6.83
N MET A 150 7.36 -2.37 6.86
CA MET A 150 7.00 -3.75 7.18
C MET A 150 7.58 -4.75 6.19
N ARG A 151 7.66 -4.40 4.90
CA ARG A 151 8.31 -5.20 3.86
C ARG A 151 9.78 -5.44 4.17
N ALA A 152 10.51 -4.37 4.47
CA ALA A 152 11.94 -4.48 4.80
C ALA A 152 12.15 -5.36 6.04
N LEU A 153 11.30 -5.20 7.05
CA LEU A 153 11.35 -6.03 8.25
C LEU A 153 11.02 -7.51 7.95
N ALA A 154 9.97 -7.76 7.19
CA ALA A 154 9.54 -9.09 6.80
C ALA A 154 10.62 -9.84 6.02
N LEU A 155 11.34 -9.16 5.13
CA LEU A 155 12.49 -9.72 4.40
C LEU A 155 13.63 -10.12 5.34
N VAL A 156 13.98 -9.24 6.29
CA VAL A 156 15.08 -9.48 7.23
C VAL A 156 14.75 -10.63 8.19
N GLU A 157 13.51 -10.73 8.63
CA GLU A 157 13.06 -11.74 9.60
C GLU A 157 12.44 -13.00 8.95
N GLY A 158 12.39 -13.08 7.62
CA GLY A 158 11.90 -14.25 6.90
C GLY A 158 10.39 -14.52 7.06
N TRP A 159 9.57 -13.46 7.18
CA TRP A 159 8.14 -13.62 7.37
C TRP A 159 7.44 -14.16 6.12
N LYS A 160 6.45 -15.02 6.33
CA LYS A 160 5.56 -15.56 5.29
C LYS A 160 4.17 -14.92 5.30
N GLN A 161 3.85 -14.17 6.34
CA GLN A 161 2.67 -13.32 6.40
C GLN A 161 3.02 -11.97 7.02
N ILE A 162 2.29 -10.93 6.63
CA ILE A 162 2.61 -9.55 6.98
C ILE A 162 1.36 -8.84 7.53
N GLY A 163 1.54 -8.15 8.65
CA GLY A 163 0.57 -7.23 9.21
C GLY A 163 1.04 -5.79 8.98
N VAL A 164 0.21 -4.97 8.36
CA VAL A 164 0.48 -3.55 8.14
C VAL A 164 -0.49 -2.74 9.01
N PRO A 165 0.02 -2.13 10.10
CA PRO A 165 -0.84 -1.46 11.06
C PRO A 165 -1.36 -0.14 10.52
N THR A 166 -2.57 0.19 10.93
CA THR A 166 -3.13 1.54 10.85
C THR A 166 -3.73 1.89 12.20
N ARG A 167 -4.09 3.17 12.39
CA ARG A 167 -4.69 3.63 13.65
C ARG A 167 -5.96 2.86 14.04
N GLN A 168 -6.72 2.37 13.06
CA GLN A 168 -8.04 1.76 13.28
C GLN A 168 -8.04 0.24 13.17
N GLY A 169 -6.92 -0.38 12.81
CA GLY A 169 -6.86 -1.81 12.60
C GLY A 169 -5.58 -2.25 11.88
N LEU A 170 -5.67 -3.42 11.26
CA LEU A 170 -4.51 -4.11 10.69
C LEU A 170 -4.88 -4.69 9.33
N PHE A 171 -4.16 -4.28 8.29
CA PHE A 171 -4.20 -4.98 7.02
C PHE A 171 -3.31 -6.22 7.10
N ILE A 172 -3.79 -7.34 6.59
CA ILE A 172 -3.06 -8.61 6.66
C ILE A 172 -2.93 -9.21 5.28
N GLY A 173 -1.77 -9.77 4.98
CA GLY A 173 -1.59 -10.63 3.83
C GLY A 173 -0.23 -11.30 3.83
N GLU A 174 0.45 -11.25 2.70
CA GLU A 174 1.73 -11.94 2.49
C GLU A 174 2.66 -11.13 1.59
N MET A 175 3.93 -11.55 1.53
CA MET A 175 4.83 -11.11 0.46
C MET A 175 4.63 -12.00 -0.77
N THR A 176 4.69 -11.40 -1.95
CA THR A 176 4.72 -12.14 -3.22
C THR A 176 6.10 -12.74 -3.46
N ALA A 177 6.24 -13.58 -4.49
CA ALA A 177 7.54 -14.10 -4.92
C ALA A 177 8.51 -13.00 -5.41
N GLY A 178 8.01 -11.80 -5.72
CA GLY A 178 8.82 -10.62 -6.07
C GLY A 178 9.11 -9.72 -4.88
N ASP A 179 8.89 -10.22 -3.66
CA ASP A 179 8.99 -9.47 -2.40
C ASP A 179 8.02 -8.29 -2.26
N ASP A 180 6.97 -8.21 -3.08
CA ASP A 180 5.95 -7.15 -2.97
C ASP A 180 4.93 -7.47 -1.89
N VAL A 181 4.33 -6.45 -1.28
CA VAL A 181 3.32 -6.66 -0.24
C VAL A 181 1.93 -6.85 -0.86
N CYS A 182 1.27 -7.97 -0.58
CA CYS A 182 -0.10 -8.23 -1.00
C CYS A 182 -1.03 -8.37 0.21
N LEU A 183 -1.77 -7.30 0.52
CA LEU A 183 -2.74 -7.22 1.61
C LEU A 183 -4.08 -7.82 1.17
N LYS A 184 -4.47 -8.92 1.81
CA LYS A 184 -5.60 -9.78 1.45
C LYS A 184 -6.86 -9.48 2.25
N THR A 185 -6.72 -9.09 3.52
CA THR A 185 -7.85 -8.75 4.39
C THR A 185 -7.54 -7.56 5.29
N TYR A 186 -8.54 -7.09 6.02
CA TYR A 186 -8.43 -6.09 7.07
C TYR A 186 -9.13 -6.59 8.33
N ILE A 187 -8.46 -6.45 9.46
CA ILE A 187 -9.04 -6.72 10.77
C ILE A 187 -9.07 -5.46 11.62
N LYS A 188 -10.05 -5.44 12.52
CA LYS A 188 -10.13 -4.47 13.61
C LYS A 188 -10.02 -5.29 14.90
N PRO A 189 -8.91 -5.18 15.63
CA PRO A 189 -8.72 -5.87 16.91
C PRO A 189 -9.91 -5.62 17.85
N GLU A 190 -10.21 -6.61 18.70
CA GLU A 190 -11.22 -6.54 19.78
C GLU A 190 -12.69 -6.32 19.37
N ALA A 191 -12.99 -6.05 18.10
CA ALA A 191 -14.30 -5.55 17.71
C ALA A 191 -15.44 -6.60 17.74
N ASN A 192 -15.16 -7.88 18.00
CA ASN A 192 -16.15 -8.97 17.98
C ASN A 192 -16.11 -9.92 19.19
N GLY A 193 -15.35 -9.60 20.25
CA GLY A 193 -15.22 -10.46 21.43
C GLY A 193 -14.57 -11.83 21.19
N ARG A 194 -14.07 -12.11 19.97
CA ARG A 194 -13.24 -13.28 19.63
C ARG A 194 -11.81 -12.80 19.40
N GLY A 195 -10.88 -13.32 20.20
CA GLY A 195 -9.46 -12.99 20.06
C GLY A 195 -8.89 -13.46 18.72
N SER A 196 -8.13 -12.59 18.07
CA SER A 196 -7.28 -12.91 16.93
C SER A 196 -5.84 -13.12 17.41
N ARG A 197 -5.09 -14.03 16.78
CA ARG A 197 -3.63 -14.14 17.00
C ARG A 197 -2.89 -12.83 16.67
N TRP A 198 -3.52 -11.97 15.88
CA TRP A 198 -3.01 -10.66 15.50
C TRP A 198 -3.27 -9.57 16.54
N ASP A 199 -4.07 -9.81 17.58
CA ASP A 199 -4.41 -8.78 18.57
C ASP A 199 -3.15 -8.31 19.31
N GLY A 200 -2.29 -9.23 19.75
CA GLY A 200 -1.02 -8.88 20.40
C GLY A 200 -0.04 -8.16 19.47
N PHE A 201 -0.07 -8.47 18.17
CA PHE A 201 0.75 -7.76 17.17
C PHE A 201 0.22 -6.34 16.94
N ALA A 202 -1.09 -6.19 16.81
CA ALA A 202 -1.73 -4.90 16.60
C ALA A 202 -1.53 -3.97 17.80
N ALA A 203 -1.60 -4.50 19.02
CA ALA A 203 -1.38 -3.76 20.27
C ALA A 203 0.00 -3.08 20.34
N LEU A 204 1.00 -3.58 19.61
CA LEU A 204 2.30 -2.92 19.52
C LEU A 204 2.22 -1.53 18.89
N PHE A 205 1.16 -1.24 18.12
CA PHE A 205 1.02 0.00 17.37
C PHE A 205 -0.13 0.87 17.87
N ASP A 206 -0.67 0.61 19.07
CA ASP A 206 -1.78 1.39 19.65
C ASP A 206 -1.42 2.87 19.88
N ALA A 207 -0.14 3.15 20.10
CA ALA A 207 0.39 4.50 20.25
C ALA A 207 0.58 5.26 18.91
N MET A 208 0.14 4.70 17.78
CA MET A 208 0.28 5.32 16.47
C MET A 208 -0.39 6.72 16.45
N PRO A 209 0.35 7.78 16.09
CA PRO A 209 -0.20 9.12 15.99
C PRO A 209 -1.36 9.23 15.00
N ALA A 210 -2.22 10.24 15.20
CA ALA A 210 -3.20 10.62 14.18
C ALA A 210 -2.51 11.52 13.15
N TRP A 211 -2.19 10.96 11.99
CA TRP A 211 -1.53 11.67 10.90
C TRP A 211 -2.54 12.41 10.03
N ASN A 212 -2.23 13.66 9.69
CA ASN A 212 -3.04 14.42 8.73
C ASN A 212 -2.69 14.05 7.27
N ALA A 213 -3.51 14.49 6.32
CA ALA A 213 -3.34 14.13 4.91
C ALA A 213 -2.00 14.60 4.32
N ASP A 214 -1.50 15.75 4.76
CA ASP A 214 -0.23 16.30 4.31
C ASP A 214 0.96 15.48 4.84
N GLN A 215 0.93 15.08 6.12
CA GLN A 215 1.94 14.21 6.71
C GLN A 215 1.98 12.85 6.03
N ILE A 216 0.82 12.28 5.72
CA ILE A 216 0.72 10.99 5.02
C ILE A 216 1.26 11.12 3.59
N ARG A 217 0.93 12.21 2.89
CA ARG A 217 1.36 12.46 1.51
C ARG A 217 2.89 12.50 1.40
N HIS A 218 3.56 13.27 2.26
CA HIS A 218 5.02 13.32 2.28
C HIS A 218 5.62 12.03 2.85
N GLY A 219 4.94 11.38 3.79
CA GLY A 219 5.30 10.08 4.35
C GLY A 219 6.56 10.06 5.21
N GLY A 220 7.39 11.11 5.20
CA GLY A 220 8.68 11.15 5.90
C GLY A 220 8.58 10.98 7.41
N GLU A 221 7.76 11.80 8.07
CA GLU A 221 7.52 11.70 9.53
C GLU A 221 6.93 10.35 9.92
N LEU A 222 5.98 9.87 9.11
CA LEU A 222 5.29 8.61 9.31
C LEU A 222 6.25 7.41 9.20
N LEU A 223 7.14 7.42 8.19
CA LEU A 223 8.19 6.43 8.03
C LEU A 223 9.21 6.48 9.17
N GLN A 224 9.66 7.68 9.54
CA GLN A 224 10.65 7.85 10.61
C GLN A 224 10.11 7.32 11.94
N TRP A 225 8.88 7.70 12.31
CA TRP A 225 8.23 7.19 13.51
C TRP A 225 8.16 5.66 13.51
N MET A 226 7.78 5.06 12.38
CA MET A 226 7.67 3.60 12.28
C MET A 226 9.02 2.91 12.39
N VAL A 227 10.07 3.47 11.79
CA VAL A 227 11.44 2.95 11.90
C VAL A 227 11.90 3.01 13.36
N ASP A 228 11.76 4.15 14.02
CA ASP A 228 12.15 4.33 15.42
C ASP A 228 11.39 3.37 16.33
N HIS A 229 10.08 3.22 16.09
CA HIS A 229 9.22 2.33 16.86
C HIS A 229 9.58 0.84 16.67
N ILE A 230 9.85 0.41 15.44
CA ILE A 230 10.31 -0.97 15.16
C ILE A 230 11.68 -1.22 15.78
N VAL A 231 12.61 -0.26 15.67
CA VAL A 231 13.94 -0.38 16.29
C VAL A 231 13.78 -0.61 17.79
N ALA A 232 12.99 0.23 18.47
CA ALA A 232 12.70 0.07 19.89
C ALA A 232 12.05 -1.28 20.22
N LEU A 233 11.06 -1.73 19.42
CA LEU A 233 10.40 -3.02 19.62
C LEU A 233 11.34 -4.22 19.46
N ARG A 234 12.42 -4.07 18.67
CA ARG A 234 13.39 -5.12 18.36
C ARG A 234 14.62 -5.11 19.27
N GLU A 235 14.77 -4.13 20.15
CA GLU A 235 15.89 -4.09 21.12
C GLU A 235 15.94 -5.36 21.98
N SER A 236 14.78 -5.94 22.31
CA SER A 236 14.68 -7.13 23.15
C SER A 236 14.72 -8.45 22.39
N ALA A 237 14.09 -8.53 21.21
CA ALA A 237 13.95 -9.75 20.41
C ALA A 237 13.41 -9.42 19.02
N ALA A 238 13.58 -10.32 18.04
CA ALA A 238 12.90 -10.19 16.75
C ALA A 238 11.36 -10.26 16.95
N LEU A 239 10.60 -9.62 16.06
CA LEU A 239 9.14 -9.73 16.15
C LEU A 239 8.66 -11.13 15.79
N SER A 240 9.37 -11.85 14.92
CA SER A 240 9.12 -13.27 14.65
C SER A 240 9.31 -14.16 15.88
N ASP A 241 10.16 -13.82 16.85
CA ASP A 241 10.30 -14.57 18.10
C ASP A 241 9.08 -14.38 19.01
N ARG A 242 8.56 -13.15 19.04
CA ARG A 242 7.37 -12.78 19.83
C ARG A 242 6.08 -13.28 19.18
N PHE A 243 6.05 -13.35 17.86
CA PHE A 243 4.91 -13.78 17.05
C PHE A 243 5.33 -14.86 16.04
N PRO A 244 5.56 -16.11 16.49
CA PRO A 244 6.07 -17.19 15.62
C PRO A 244 5.21 -17.47 14.40
N PHE A 245 3.90 -17.18 14.48
CA PHE A 245 2.98 -17.37 13.36
C PHE A 245 3.40 -16.54 12.13
N LEU A 246 4.14 -15.45 12.26
CA LEU A 246 4.63 -14.65 11.11
C LEU A 246 5.47 -15.49 10.12
N LEU A 247 6.08 -16.59 10.59
CA LEU A 247 6.88 -17.53 9.79
C LEU A 247 6.05 -18.64 9.13
N GLU A 248 4.76 -18.70 9.44
CA GLU A 248 3.79 -19.64 8.85
C GLU A 248 3.14 -19.02 7.60
N PRO A 249 2.81 -19.83 6.58
CA PRO A 249 2.05 -19.34 5.42
C PRO A 249 0.74 -18.68 5.84
N TYR A 250 0.36 -17.60 5.15
CA TYR A 250 -0.91 -16.93 5.38
C TYR A 250 -2.10 -17.90 5.22
N ARG A 251 -3.03 -17.87 6.19
CA ARG A 251 -4.28 -18.65 6.17
C ARG A 251 -5.47 -17.69 6.25
N SER A 252 -6.43 -17.82 5.32
CA SER A 252 -7.60 -16.95 5.28
C SER A 252 -8.62 -17.23 6.39
N VAL A 253 -8.63 -18.45 6.92
CA VAL A 253 -9.52 -18.92 8.01
C VAL A 253 -9.30 -18.18 9.34
N ASP A 254 -8.24 -17.40 9.46
CA ASP A 254 -7.94 -16.62 10.67
C ASP A 254 -8.75 -15.31 10.76
N ASP A 255 -9.62 -15.03 9.78
CA ASP A 255 -10.68 -14.02 9.89
C ASP A 255 -11.98 -14.68 10.42
N PRO A 256 -12.40 -14.40 11.68
CA PRO A 256 -13.57 -15.03 12.29
C PRO A 256 -14.89 -14.81 11.55
N LEU A 257 -14.95 -13.86 10.61
CA LEU A 257 -16.14 -13.54 9.81
C LEU A 257 -15.99 -13.93 8.34
N ASP A 258 -14.94 -14.67 7.96
CA ASP A 258 -14.71 -15.11 6.58
C ASP A 258 -15.88 -15.98 6.07
N ALA A 259 -16.49 -16.78 6.96
CA ALA A 259 -17.67 -17.59 6.63
C ALA A 259 -18.90 -16.73 6.24
N ALA A 260 -19.21 -15.68 7.00
CA ALA A 260 -20.31 -14.75 6.68
C ALA A 260 -20.04 -13.98 5.38
N TRP A 261 -18.77 -13.67 5.12
CA TRP A 261 -18.33 -13.04 3.88
C TRP A 261 -18.46 -13.96 2.65
N ASN A 262 -18.03 -15.21 2.79
CA ASN A 262 -18.15 -16.22 1.73
C ASN A 262 -19.62 -16.54 1.40
N ALA A 263 -20.50 -16.58 2.42
CA ALA A 263 -21.94 -16.71 2.22
C ALA A 263 -22.55 -15.49 1.49
N ALA A 264 -22.11 -14.28 1.82
CA ALA A 264 -22.53 -13.06 1.10
C ALA A 264 -22.10 -13.08 -0.37
N ARG A 265 -20.87 -13.52 -0.67
CA ARG A 265 -20.38 -13.72 -2.04
C ARG A 265 -21.22 -14.70 -2.84
N ALA A 266 -21.48 -15.89 -2.30
CA ALA A 266 -22.26 -16.92 -2.99
C ALA A 266 -23.65 -16.41 -3.38
N SER A 267 -24.35 -15.72 -2.46
CA SER A 267 -25.67 -15.13 -2.73
C SER A 267 -25.68 -14.01 -3.78
N THR A 268 -24.54 -13.37 -4.03
CA THR A 268 -24.41 -12.30 -5.03
C THR A 268 -24.16 -12.85 -6.44
N VAL A 269 -23.46 -13.98 -6.54
CA VAL A 269 -23.19 -14.69 -7.81
C VAL A 269 -24.46 -15.37 -8.34
N ASP A 270 -25.24 -16.02 -7.48
CA ASP A 270 -26.51 -16.67 -7.89
C ASP A 270 -27.53 -15.67 -8.47
N ARG A 271 -27.57 -14.44 -7.95
CA ARG A 271 -28.43 -13.37 -8.48
C ARG A 271 -27.98 -12.82 -9.84
N ALA A 272 -26.69 -12.91 -10.15
CA ALA A 272 -26.15 -12.46 -11.44
C ALA A 272 -26.32 -13.52 -12.55
N LEU A 273 -26.47 -14.80 -12.17
CA LEU A 273 -26.73 -15.92 -13.10
C LEU A 273 -28.22 -16.21 -13.31
N SER A 274 -29.08 -15.62 -12.48
CA SER A 274 -30.55 -15.76 -12.55
C SER A 274 -31.25 -14.59 -13.28
N ARG A 275 -30.49 -13.77 -14.02
CA ARG A 275 -30.97 -12.69 -14.89
C ARG A 275 -30.41 -12.88 -16.29
#